data_AF-A0A7W7HJ46-F1
#
_entry.id   AF-A0A7W7HJ46-F1
#
_cell.length_a   1.000
_cell.length_b   1.000
_cell.length_c   1.000
_cell.angle_alpha   90.00
_cell.angle_beta   90.00
_cell.angle_gamma   90.00
#
_symmetry.space_group_name_H-M   'P 1'
#
loop_
_entity.id
_entity.type
_entity.pdbx_description
1 polymer ?
#
loop_
_entity_poly.entity_id
_entity_poly.type
_entity_poly.pdbx_seq_one_letter_code
_entity_poly.pdbx_strand_id
1 'polypeptide(L)'
;MHADLSRDTFRAGRNYSMVLAQQGRVQLDADLNEQAAIQEHRLRTVAADLIGPDGGPRDDAGFAITHVPGEGGAPDDLAIGEGRYYVDGVLIDATRPVPAIAVPDEGAPPEPEDPRPWTWFTQPDGFRDQDRTGDRLPGVYPYLVYLKVWERAVTAVEEPSLREVALGPAMPDTAARIRVVWQVHTVPEAELGLSGDPGPDTVRAALADWASRDDEPRLAARARRPEDTTGDPCLIRPEARFRGRENQLYRVEIHDAGPAAVATFKWSRENGSVVFAVHDVDGAWVELDTLDKVQLSVGEWVEVVDTAYTSRQEPLPLLRVEEVDLPGGRVRLSAEPAAGVGRRPELRPYLRRWDHTAGSPDGVLRVEEGRWLPLEDGVEVYFAAGDFAYATGDSWLIPARTATGDVEWPRDPAGRPLLAEPSGGAVAHAPLAWVTGPGEQTDLRLLFDPLARAVRPAAEEGATKAARPAAKRRTRRTTGDSR
;
A
#
# COMPACT_ATOMS: atom_id res chain seq x y z
N MET A 1 1.90 1.35 -4.91
CA MET A 1 2.03 -0.04 -5.41
C MET A 1 3.21 -0.08 -6.36
N HIS A 2 4.33 -0.70 -6.00
CA HIS A 2 5.51 -0.86 -6.88
C HIS A 2 5.51 -2.27 -7.45
N ALA A 3 5.08 -2.39 -8.70
CA ALA A 3 5.07 -3.65 -9.45
C ALA A 3 5.17 -3.31 -10.93
N ASP A 4 5.78 -4.21 -11.70
CA ASP A 4 5.83 -4.10 -13.17
C ASP A 4 4.45 -4.44 -13.72
N LEU A 5 3.72 -3.42 -14.17
CA LEU A 5 2.31 -3.48 -14.57
C LEU A 5 2.12 -2.77 -15.89
N SER A 6 1.21 -3.28 -16.72
CA SER A 6 0.87 -2.59 -17.97
C SER A 6 0.08 -1.30 -17.71
N ARG A 7 -0.86 -1.35 -16.76
CA ARG A 7 -1.74 -0.25 -16.31
C ARG A 7 -2.66 -0.71 -15.17
N ASP A 8 -3.20 0.26 -14.43
CA ASP A 8 -4.37 0.07 -13.58
C ASP A 8 -5.61 0.67 -14.27
N THR A 9 -6.71 -0.10 -14.27
CA THR A 9 -7.94 0.24 -15.00
C THR A 9 -9.17 0.33 -14.11
N PHE A 10 -9.08 -0.13 -12.85
CA PHE A 10 -10.23 -0.14 -11.96
C PHE A 10 -10.68 1.28 -11.63
N ARG A 11 -11.98 1.53 -11.75
CA ARG A 11 -12.62 2.81 -11.39
C ARG A 11 -13.98 2.52 -10.76
N ALA A 12 -14.11 2.73 -9.45
CA ALA A 12 -15.35 2.47 -8.71
C ALA A 12 -16.58 3.12 -9.36
N GLY A 13 -16.48 4.39 -9.77
CA GLY A 13 -17.57 5.15 -10.40
C GLY A 13 -18.08 4.60 -11.75
N ARG A 14 -17.40 3.63 -12.38
CA ARG A 14 -17.89 2.95 -13.59
C ARG A 14 -18.90 1.85 -13.30
N ASN A 15 -19.02 1.40 -12.05
CA ASN A 15 -20.00 0.41 -11.61
C ASN A 15 -19.91 -0.94 -12.36
N TYR A 16 -18.71 -1.34 -12.80
CA TYR A 16 -18.52 -2.68 -13.36
C TYR A 16 -18.67 -3.74 -12.29
N SER A 17 -19.22 -4.89 -12.69
CA SER A 17 -19.49 -5.99 -11.76
C SER A 17 -18.52 -7.16 -11.86
N MET A 18 -17.87 -7.30 -13.00
CA MET A 18 -16.88 -8.31 -13.32
C MET A 18 -16.21 -7.97 -14.65
N VAL A 19 -15.07 -8.59 -14.90
CA VAL A 19 -14.40 -8.64 -16.20
C VAL A 19 -14.84 -9.91 -16.92
N LEU A 20 -15.19 -9.78 -18.20
CA LEU A 20 -15.63 -10.91 -19.03
C LEU A 20 -14.54 -11.28 -20.05
N ALA A 21 -13.82 -12.37 -19.79
CA ALA A 21 -12.86 -12.93 -20.73
C ALA A 21 -13.57 -13.41 -22.01
N GLN A 22 -13.07 -12.97 -23.17
CA GLN A 22 -13.62 -13.34 -24.47
C GLN A 22 -12.81 -14.46 -25.13
N GLN A 23 -13.50 -15.42 -25.75
CA GLN A 23 -12.86 -16.54 -26.44
C GLN A 23 -11.91 -16.05 -27.55
N GLY A 24 -10.69 -16.58 -27.55
CA GLY A 24 -9.68 -16.31 -28.58
C GLY A 24 -9.01 -14.94 -28.48
N ARG A 25 -9.21 -14.19 -27.38
CA ARG A 25 -8.53 -12.91 -27.12
C ARG A 25 -7.36 -13.08 -26.16
N VAL A 26 -6.31 -12.28 -26.37
CA VAL A 26 -5.16 -12.16 -25.47
C VAL A 26 -5.64 -11.60 -24.13
N GLN A 27 -5.16 -12.18 -23.03
CA GLN A 27 -5.42 -11.69 -21.67
C GLN A 27 -4.29 -10.75 -21.25
N LEU A 28 -4.64 -9.66 -20.56
CA LEU A 28 -3.67 -8.73 -19.97
C LEU A 28 -3.69 -8.85 -18.45
N ASP A 29 -2.56 -8.52 -17.82
CA ASP A 29 -2.45 -8.39 -16.36
C ASP A 29 -3.53 -7.44 -15.80
N ALA A 30 -3.77 -6.32 -16.50
CA ALA A 30 -4.76 -5.33 -16.13
C ALA A 30 -6.18 -5.90 -15.99
N ASP A 31 -6.56 -6.87 -16.82
CA ASP A 31 -7.91 -7.46 -16.81
C ASP A 31 -8.13 -8.32 -15.54
N LEU A 32 -7.10 -9.08 -15.14
CA LEU A 32 -7.12 -9.89 -13.92
C LEU A 32 -7.08 -9.01 -12.67
N ASN A 33 -6.23 -7.98 -12.69
CA ASN A 33 -6.11 -7.03 -11.59
C ASN A 33 -7.43 -6.24 -11.41
N GLU A 34 -8.08 -5.78 -12.49
CA GLU A 34 -9.38 -5.10 -12.41
C GLU A 34 -10.46 -6.02 -11.85
N GLN A 35 -10.49 -7.31 -12.24
CA GLN A 35 -11.43 -8.26 -11.67
C GLN A 35 -11.26 -8.42 -10.15
N ALA A 36 -10.02 -8.53 -9.66
CA ALA A 36 -9.74 -8.63 -8.23
C ALA A 36 -10.18 -7.36 -7.49
N ALA A 37 -9.81 -6.18 -8.01
CA ALA A 37 -10.17 -4.89 -7.43
C ALA A 37 -11.69 -4.67 -7.35
N ILE A 38 -12.46 -5.10 -8.38
CA ILE A 38 -13.94 -5.04 -8.36
C ILE A 38 -14.50 -5.89 -7.21
N GLN A 39 -13.98 -7.10 -7.01
CA GLN A 39 -14.49 -8.01 -5.97
C GLN A 39 -14.13 -7.50 -4.57
N GLU A 40 -12.91 -7.02 -4.40
CA GLU A 40 -12.41 -6.42 -3.18
C GLU A 40 -13.23 -5.19 -2.79
N HIS A 41 -13.41 -4.23 -3.71
CA HIS A 41 -14.21 -3.04 -3.46
C HIS A 41 -15.62 -3.40 -2.97
N ARG A 42 -16.28 -4.36 -3.62
CA ARG A 42 -17.60 -4.84 -3.20
C ARG A 42 -17.61 -5.49 -1.83
N LEU A 43 -16.61 -6.33 -1.54
CA LEU A 43 -16.51 -6.99 -0.24
C LEU A 43 -16.35 -5.96 0.89
N ARG A 44 -15.47 -4.96 0.69
CA ARG A 44 -15.25 -3.88 1.65
C ARG A 44 -16.46 -3.00 1.82
N THR A 45 -17.12 -2.60 0.72
CA THR A 45 -18.38 -1.83 0.80
C THR A 45 -19.44 -2.59 1.59
N VAL A 46 -19.64 -3.88 1.34
CA VAL A 46 -20.60 -4.69 2.11
C VAL A 46 -20.21 -4.78 3.58
N ALA A 47 -18.92 -4.94 3.90
CA ALA A 47 -18.44 -4.97 5.27
C ALA A 47 -18.69 -3.63 5.97
N ALA A 48 -18.35 -2.50 5.33
CA ALA A 48 -18.59 -1.16 5.85
C ALA A 48 -20.09 -0.86 6.05
N ASP A 49 -20.94 -1.24 5.09
CA ASP A 49 -22.40 -1.04 5.18
C ASP A 49 -23.04 -1.82 6.34
N LEU A 50 -22.47 -2.97 6.72
CA LEU A 50 -23.01 -3.84 7.76
C LEU A 50 -22.43 -3.56 9.16
N ILE A 51 -21.14 -3.21 9.23
CA ILE A 51 -20.39 -3.02 10.49
C ILE A 51 -20.37 -1.54 10.89
N GLY A 52 -20.32 -0.63 9.91
CA GLY A 52 -20.02 0.78 10.10
C GLY A 52 -18.57 1.13 9.73
N PRO A 53 -18.10 2.34 10.08
CA PRO A 53 -16.75 2.80 9.76
C PRO A 53 -15.67 1.94 10.45
N ASP A 54 -15.95 1.41 11.63
CA ASP A 54 -15.05 0.51 12.34
C ASP A 54 -15.80 -0.42 13.31
N GLY A 55 -15.24 -1.60 13.58
CA GLY A 55 -15.78 -2.51 14.60
C GLY A 55 -15.20 -3.93 14.59
N GLY A 56 -15.25 -4.59 15.74
CA GLY A 56 -14.77 -5.97 15.94
C GLY A 56 -15.90 -6.94 16.30
N PRO A 57 -15.77 -8.23 15.97
CA PRO A 57 -16.71 -9.25 16.43
C PRO A 57 -16.64 -9.38 17.95
N ARG A 58 -17.78 -9.28 18.67
CA ARG A 58 -17.81 -9.23 20.15
C ARG A 58 -16.93 -10.26 20.86
N ASP A 59 -16.93 -11.50 20.39
CA ASP A 59 -16.24 -12.62 21.04
C ASP A 59 -14.78 -12.79 20.60
N ASP A 60 -14.29 -11.97 19.67
CA ASP A 60 -12.96 -12.09 19.05
C ASP A 60 -12.43 -10.73 18.57
N ALA A 61 -12.75 -9.66 19.30
CA ALA A 61 -12.39 -8.29 18.92
C ALA A 61 -10.95 -7.96 19.35
N GLY A 62 -10.11 -7.69 18.35
CA GLY A 62 -8.72 -7.29 18.55
C GLY A 62 -8.53 -5.86 19.04
N PHE A 63 -7.27 -5.49 19.22
CA PHE A 63 -6.80 -4.12 19.49
C PHE A 63 -7.22 -3.52 20.84
N ALA A 64 -7.57 -4.34 21.83
CA ALA A 64 -7.74 -3.87 23.20
C ALA A 64 -6.42 -3.23 23.69
N ILE A 65 -6.45 -1.97 24.10
CA ILE A 65 -5.25 -1.27 24.57
C ILE A 65 -5.13 -1.43 26.08
N THR A 66 -3.96 -1.85 26.55
CA THR A 66 -3.62 -1.94 27.97
C THR A 66 -2.27 -1.30 28.24
N HIS A 67 -2.22 -0.31 29.14
CA HIS A 67 -0.95 0.27 29.59
C HIS A 67 -0.06 -0.78 30.27
N VAL A 68 1.21 -0.77 29.92
CA VAL A 68 2.25 -1.61 30.53
C VAL A 68 3.33 -0.67 31.07
N PRO A 69 3.46 -0.52 32.40
CA PRO A 69 4.49 0.33 32.99
C PRO A 69 5.90 -0.16 32.62
N GLY A 70 6.80 0.77 32.32
CA GLY A 70 8.21 0.46 32.11
C GLY A 70 8.88 -0.02 33.40
N GLU A 71 9.69 -1.08 33.32
CA GLU A 71 10.49 -1.59 34.45
C GLU A 71 11.98 -1.34 34.23
N GLY A 72 12.74 -1.09 35.31
CA GLY A 72 14.20 -1.05 35.25
C GLY A 72 14.81 0.06 34.37
N GLY A 73 14.07 1.13 34.09
CA GLY A 73 14.50 2.22 33.20
C GLY A 73 14.04 2.06 31.75
N ALA A 74 13.33 0.99 31.41
CA ALA A 74 12.62 0.87 30.13
C ALA A 74 11.48 1.91 30.04
N PRO A 75 11.14 2.40 28.83
CA PRO A 75 9.97 3.25 28.64
C PRO A 75 8.67 2.48 28.87
N ASP A 76 7.58 3.21 29.11
CA ASP A 76 6.23 2.65 29.12
C ASP A 76 5.86 2.06 27.75
N ASP A 77 4.99 1.05 27.76
CA ASP A 77 4.52 0.32 26.59
C ASP A 77 2.98 0.22 26.59
N LEU A 78 2.38 -0.16 25.47
CA LEU A 78 0.97 -0.50 25.34
C LEU A 78 0.84 -1.93 24.81
N ALA A 79 0.24 -2.83 25.57
CA ALA A 79 -0.19 -4.11 25.06
C ALA A 79 -1.41 -3.93 24.14
N ILE A 80 -1.39 -4.63 23.01
CA ILE A 80 -2.42 -4.60 21.96
C ILE A 80 -3.05 -5.99 21.90
N GLY A 81 -4.35 -6.05 22.19
CA GLY A 81 -5.10 -7.29 22.22
C GLY A 81 -5.17 -7.99 20.85
N GLU A 82 -5.12 -9.31 20.87
CA GLU A 82 -5.28 -10.16 19.69
C GLU A 82 -6.75 -10.27 19.27
N GLY A 83 -6.98 -10.66 18.01
CA GLY A 83 -8.31 -10.84 17.43
C GLY A 83 -8.50 -9.99 16.18
N ARG A 84 -9.75 -9.91 15.72
CA ARG A 84 -10.12 -9.27 14.47
C ARG A 84 -10.75 -7.90 14.68
N TYR A 85 -10.54 -7.01 13.72
CA TYR A 85 -11.20 -5.71 13.67
C TYR A 85 -11.39 -5.29 12.21
N TYR A 86 -12.43 -4.51 11.95
CA TYR A 86 -12.71 -3.96 10.63
C TYR A 86 -12.56 -2.45 10.68
N VAL A 87 -11.94 -1.86 9.67
CA VAL A 87 -11.83 -0.41 9.49
C VAL A 87 -12.10 -0.10 8.03
N ASP A 88 -13.13 0.70 7.75
CA ASP A 88 -13.62 1.01 6.40
C ASP A 88 -13.83 -0.26 5.53
N GLY A 89 -14.37 -1.30 6.16
CA GLY A 89 -14.58 -2.61 5.54
C GLY A 89 -13.32 -3.46 5.31
N VAL A 90 -12.13 -2.95 5.60
CA VAL A 90 -10.88 -3.71 5.58
C VAL A 90 -10.79 -4.58 6.83
N LEU A 91 -10.67 -5.90 6.65
CA LEU A 91 -10.42 -6.83 7.76
C LEU A 91 -8.95 -6.76 8.19
N ILE A 92 -8.73 -6.56 9.48
CA ILE A 92 -7.44 -6.68 10.14
C ILE A 92 -7.50 -7.82 11.16
N ASP A 93 -6.47 -8.66 11.16
CA ASP A 93 -6.28 -9.73 12.13
C ASP A 93 -4.98 -9.48 12.91
N ALA A 94 -5.13 -9.15 14.19
CA ALA A 94 -4.03 -8.96 15.14
C ALA A 94 -3.66 -10.26 15.86
N THR A 95 -4.25 -11.40 15.50
CA THR A 95 -3.86 -12.70 16.07
C THR A 95 -2.40 -12.99 15.74
N ARG A 96 -1.58 -13.19 16.77
CA ARG A 96 -0.16 -13.50 16.55
C ARG A 96 -0.04 -14.91 15.98
N PRO A 97 0.65 -15.10 14.84
CA PRO A 97 0.82 -16.43 14.28
C PRO A 97 1.62 -17.29 15.26
N VAL A 98 1.05 -18.45 15.61
CA VAL A 98 1.75 -19.44 16.44
C VAL A 98 2.94 -19.96 15.62
N PRO A 99 4.19 -19.85 16.11
CA PRO A 99 5.33 -20.39 15.42
C PRO A 99 5.14 -21.87 15.12
N ALA A 100 5.51 -22.30 13.90
CA ALA A 100 5.51 -23.72 13.59
C ALA A 100 6.50 -24.44 14.52
N ILE A 101 6.12 -25.62 15.01
CA ILE A 101 7.00 -26.42 15.86
C ILE A 101 8.13 -26.95 14.98
N ALA A 102 9.34 -26.47 15.20
CA ALA A 102 10.53 -27.00 14.56
C ALA A 102 10.75 -28.46 14.98
N VAL A 103 11.21 -29.30 14.06
CA VAL A 103 11.75 -30.61 14.45
C VAL A 103 12.98 -30.32 15.32
N PRO A 104 13.06 -30.83 16.56
CA PRO A 104 14.20 -30.56 17.41
C PRO A 104 15.48 -31.09 16.75
N ASP A 105 16.51 -30.27 16.69
CA ASP A 105 17.86 -30.78 16.42
C ASP A 105 18.26 -31.75 17.55
N GLU A 106 19.04 -32.79 17.22
CA GLU A 106 19.53 -33.73 18.23
C GLU A 106 20.31 -32.98 19.32
N GLY A 107 19.74 -32.91 20.53
CA GLY A 107 20.37 -32.27 21.69
C GLY A 107 20.06 -30.79 21.89
N ALA A 108 19.22 -30.18 21.05
CA ALA A 108 18.75 -28.81 21.29
C ALA A 108 17.71 -28.78 22.43
N PRO A 109 17.81 -27.84 23.38
CA PRO A 109 16.75 -27.63 24.36
C PRO A 109 15.45 -27.20 23.64
N PRO A 110 14.27 -27.57 24.16
CA PRO A 110 13.02 -27.01 23.66
C PRO A 110 13.01 -25.50 23.93
N GLU A 111 12.80 -24.69 22.90
CA GLU A 111 12.52 -23.27 23.05
C GLU A 111 11.03 -23.00 22.86
N PRO A 112 10.22 -22.99 23.92
CA PRO A 112 8.97 -22.27 23.90
C PRO A 112 9.23 -20.85 24.41
N GLU A 113 9.30 -19.87 23.51
CA GLU A 113 8.86 -18.53 23.90
C GLU A 113 7.34 -18.53 23.91
N ASP A 114 6.73 -18.30 25.08
CA ASP A 114 5.30 -18.01 25.15
C ASP A 114 5.02 -16.80 24.23
N PRO A 115 4.04 -16.88 23.31
CA PRO A 115 3.72 -15.75 22.46
C PRO A 115 3.22 -14.61 23.34
N ARG A 116 4.08 -13.59 23.51
CA ARG A 116 3.69 -12.33 24.14
C ARG A 116 2.69 -11.61 23.22
N PRO A 117 1.72 -10.88 23.78
CA PRO A 117 0.83 -10.05 22.96
C PRO A 117 1.64 -9.04 22.15
N TRP A 118 1.07 -8.53 21.06
CA TRP A 118 1.65 -7.37 20.39
C TRP A 118 1.74 -6.19 21.35
N THR A 119 2.78 -5.38 21.20
CA THR A 119 2.96 -4.17 22.00
C THR A 119 3.22 -2.94 21.13
N TRP A 120 3.28 -1.76 21.73
CA TRP A 120 3.61 -0.52 21.03
C TRP A 120 4.92 -0.64 20.24
N PHE A 121 5.93 -1.29 20.82
CA PHE A 121 7.23 -1.49 20.18
C PHE A 121 7.31 -2.72 19.27
N THR A 122 6.52 -3.75 19.54
CA THR A 122 6.64 -5.06 18.86
C THR A 122 5.59 -5.31 17.78
N GLN A 123 4.60 -4.43 17.62
CA GLN A 123 3.59 -4.55 16.57
C GLN A 123 4.20 -4.71 15.17
N PRO A 124 3.57 -5.51 14.30
CA PRO A 124 4.03 -5.70 12.93
C PRO A 124 4.08 -4.37 12.18
N ASP A 125 5.04 -4.26 11.28
CA ASP A 125 5.26 -3.08 10.44
C ASP A 125 5.50 -1.76 11.21
N GLY A 126 5.58 -1.74 12.55
CA GLY A 126 5.83 -0.51 13.34
C GLY A 126 7.31 -0.08 13.39
N PHE A 127 8.22 -1.04 13.47
CA PHE A 127 9.69 -0.85 13.48
C PHE A 127 10.15 0.29 14.42
N ARG A 128 9.64 0.30 15.65
CA ARG A 128 9.93 1.33 16.65
C ARG A 128 11.17 0.97 17.47
N ASP A 129 11.96 1.99 17.77
CA ASP A 129 13.16 1.90 18.60
C ASP A 129 12.92 2.53 19.97
N GLN A 130 13.10 1.74 21.04
CA GLN A 130 12.91 2.20 22.43
C GLN A 130 13.89 3.31 22.82
N ASP A 131 15.05 3.39 22.16
CA ASP A 131 16.06 4.41 22.40
C ASP A 131 15.79 5.71 21.63
N ARG A 132 14.93 5.66 20.60
CA ARG A 132 14.51 6.85 19.85
C ARG A 132 13.36 7.56 20.60
N THR A 133 13.62 8.77 21.10
CA THR A 133 12.60 9.57 21.83
C THR A 133 11.29 9.74 21.07
N GLY A 134 11.34 9.91 19.74
CA GLY A 134 10.15 10.07 18.90
C GLY A 134 9.29 8.80 18.75
N ASP A 135 9.83 7.64 19.13
CA ASP A 135 9.12 6.36 19.08
C ASP A 135 8.55 5.98 20.46
N ARG A 136 8.74 6.80 21.50
CA ARG A 136 8.18 6.55 22.84
C ARG A 136 6.75 7.07 22.92
N LEU A 137 5.98 6.50 23.85
CA LEU A 137 4.63 7.00 24.15
C LEU A 137 4.65 8.46 24.62
N PRO A 138 3.59 9.25 24.37
CA PRO A 138 3.50 10.62 24.84
C PRO A 138 3.63 10.72 26.36
N GLY A 139 4.53 11.60 26.83
CA GLY A 139 4.64 11.94 28.25
C GLY A 139 3.59 12.95 28.73
N VAL A 140 2.73 13.43 27.83
CA VAL A 140 1.68 14.42 28.09
C VAL A 140 0.33 13.77 27.84
N TYR A 141 -0.57 13.92 28.81
CA TYR A 141 -1.94 13.42 28.78
C TYR A 141 -2.93 14.61 28.66
N PRO A 142 -4.13 14.41 28.10
CA PRO A 142 -4.60 13.17 27.49
C PRO A 142 -4.18 12.99 26.02
N TYR A 143 -4.22 11.75 25.54
CA TYR A 143 -4.00 11.41 24.13
C TYR A 143 -4.93 10.27 23.68
N LEU A 144 -5.23 10.25 22.38
CA LEU A 144 -5.96 9.18 21.72
C LEU A 144 -4.99 8.15 21.17
N VAL A 145 -5.25 6.88 21.45
CA VAL A 145 -4.66 5.74 20.74
C VAL A 145 -5.60 5.34 19.60
N TYR A 146 -5.08 5.27 18.38
CA TYR A 146 -5.85 4.94 17.18
C TYR A 146 -5.12 3.92 16.30
N LEU A 147 -5.89 3.18 15.52
CA LEU A 147 -5.43 2.25 14.50
C LEU A 147 -5.31 2.99 13.17
N LYS A 148 -4.15 2.91 12.51
CA LYS A 148 -3.92 3.34 11.12
C LYS A 148 -3.83 2.07 10.26
N VAL A 149 -4.62 2.02 9.19
CA VAL A 149 -4.69 0.87 8.26
C VAL A 149 -4.47 1.37 6.85
N TRP A 150 -3.62 0.69 6.10
CA TRP A 150 -3.40 0.99 4.68
C TRP A 150 -2.91 -0.25 3.95
N GLU A 151 -2.71 -0.11 2.65
CA GLU A 151 -2.25 -1.21 1.81
C GLU A 151 -0.95 -0.89 1.13
N ARG A 152 -0.08 -1.89 1.04
CA ARG A 152 1.17 -1.78 0.28
C ARG A 152 1.39 -2.99 -0.62
N ALA A 153 2.10 -2.75 -1.71
CA ALA A 153 2.61 -3.83 -2.55
C ALA A 153 3.81 -4.50 -1.88
N VAL A 154 3.92 -5.82 -2.08
CA VAL A 154 5.04 -6.65 -1.67
C VAL A 154 5.46 -7.48 -2.89
N THR A 155 6.71 -7.33 -3.31
CA THR A 155 7.31 -8.11 -4.41
C THR A 155 8.26 -9.17 -3.85
N ALA A 156 8.87 -10.01 -4.71
CA ALA A 156 9.74 -11.06 -4.20
C ALA A 156 11.09 -10.54 -3.67
N VAL A 157 11.45 -9.27 -3.95
CA VAL A 157 12.61 -8.64 -3.32
C VAL A 157 12.43 -8.51 -1.81
N GLU A 158 11.20 -8.24 -1.37
CA GLU A 158 10.84 -8.14 0.05
C GLU A 158 10.46 -9.51 0.63
N GLU A 159 9.77 -10.34 -0.15
CA GLU A 159 9.32 -11.67 0.28
C GLU A 159 9.77 -12.74 -0.74
N PRO A 160 11.01 -13.27 -0.61
CA PRO A 160 11.57 -14.21 -1.59
C PRO A 160 10.74 -15.47 -1.82
N SER A 161 9.91 -15.87 -0.83
CA SER A 161 8.99 -17.01 -0.94
C SER A 161 7.89 -16.80 -2.00
N LEU A 162 7.66 -15.56 -2.44
CA LEU A 162 6.71 -15.24 -3.51
C LEU A 162 7.18 -15.69 -4.90
N ARG A 163 8.47 -15.95 -5.06
CA ARG A 163 9.11 -16.36 -6.31
C ARG A 163 8.97 -17.86 -6.54
N GLU A 164 8.58 -18.25 -7.75
CA GLU A 164 8.67 -19.65 -8.18
C GLU A 164 10.12 -20.02 -8.50
N VAL A 165 10.77 -20.71 -7.58
CA VAL A 165 12.18 -21.11 -7.68
C VAL A 165 12.45 -22.00 -8.90
N ALA A 166 11.44 -22.77 -9.35
CA ALA A 166 11.57 -23.64 -10.52
C ALA A 166 11.73 -22.87 -11.84
N LEU A 167 11.36 -21.58 -11.90
CA LEU A 167 11.59 -20.73 -13.07
C LEU A 167 13.04 -20.23 -13.17
N GLY A 168 13.86 -20.50 -12.15
CA GLY A 168 15.27 -20.17 -12.12
C GLY A 168 15.56 -18.72 -11.71
N PRO A 169 16.83 -18.42 -11.36
CA PRO A 169 17.24 -17.15 -10.78
C PRO A 169 17.26 -15.97 -11.77
N ALA A 170 17.15 -16.23 -13.07
CA ALA A 170 17.16 -15.20 -14.11
C ALA A 170 15.76 -14.74 -14.56
N MET A 171 14.69 -15.40 -14.11
CA MET A 171 13.33 -15.01 -14.47
C MET A 171 12.83 -13.90 -13.54
N PRO A 172 12.19 -12.83 -14.07
CA PRO A 172 11.57 -11.79 -13.27
C PRO A 172 10.45 -12.36 -12.40
N ASP A 173 10.10 -11.65 -11.33
CA ASP A 173 8.99 -12.01 -10.46
C ASP A 173 7.69 -12.15 -11.26
N THR A 174 6.91 -13.20 -10.96
CA THR A 174 5.68 -13.49 -11.71
C THR A 174 4.46 -12.72 -11.21
N ALA A 175 4.45 -12.30 -9.95
CA ALA A 175 3.35 -11.58 -9.34
C ALA A 175 3.81 -10.81 -8.09
N ALA A 176 3.13 -9.72 -7.78
CA ALA A 176 3.22 -8.99 -6.50
C ALA A 176 1.97 -9.26 -5.66
N ARG A 177 2.04 -8.98 -4.36
CA ARG A 177 0.94 -9.13 -3.40
C ARG A 177 0.57 -7.76 -2.85
N ILE A 178 -0.70 -7.56 -2.54
CA ILE A 178 -1.13 -6.43 -1.71
C ILE A 178 -1.27 -6.96 -0.28
N ARG A 179 -0.60 -6.27 0.65
CA ARG A 179 -0.63 -6.55 2.08
C ARG A 179 -1.41 -5.44 2.77
N VAL A 180 -2.42 -5.81 3.55
CA VAL A 180 -3.03 -4.92 4.54
C VAL A 180 -2.04 -4.74 5.67
N VAL A 181 -1.69 -3.51 5.95
CA VAL A 181 -0.77 -3.12 7.01
C VAL A 181 -1.55 -2.33 8.05
N TRP A 182 -1.21 -2.55 9.32
CA TRP A 182 -1.80 -1.84 10.43
C TRP A 182 -0.73 -1.38 11.40
N GLN A 183 -0.94 -0.22 12.00
CA GLN A 183 -0.13 0.31 13.08
C GLN A 183 -1.04 0.99 14.11
N VAL A 184 -0.75 0.81 15.39
CA VAL A 184 -1.33 1.59 16.48
C VAL A 184 -0.46 2.83 16.68
N HIS A 185 -1.08 4.01 16.60
CA HIS A 185 -0.46 5.33 16.78
C HIS A 185 -1.14 6.12 17.90
N THR A 186 -0.52 7.22 18.30
CA THR A 186 -1.07 8.15 19.29
C THR A 186 -1.20 9.55 18.70
N VAL A 187 -2.24 10.28 19.09
CA VAL A 187 -2.40 11.71 18.78
C VAL A 187 -2.78 12.47 20.06
N PRO A 188 -2.05 13.54 20.44
CA PRO A 188 -2.39 14.34 21.62
C PRO A 188 -3.75 15.05 21.50
N GLU A 189 -4.41 15.31 22.63
CA GLU A 189 -5.68 16.06 22.70
C GLU A 189 -5.63 17.39 21.92
N ALA A 190 -4.53 18.11 22.05
CA ALA A 190 -4.34 19.42 21.44
C ALA A 190 -4.40 19.39 19.90
N GLU A 191 -3.94 18.30 19.27
CA GLU A 191 -3.97 18.14 17.82
C GLU A 191 -5.36 17.77 17.30
N LEU A 192 -6.20 17.16 18.14
CA LEU A 192 -7.59 16.86 17.82
C LEU A 192 -8.54 18.05 18.08
N GLY A 193 -8.04 19.17 18.59
CA GLY A 193 -8.86 20.32 18.95
C GLY A 193 -9.87 20.03 20.08
N LEU A 194 -9.59 19.00 20.89
CA LEU A 194 -10.42 18.60 22.01
C LEU A 194 -10.07 19.39 23.28
N SER A 195 -11.01 19.44 24.23
CA SER A 195 -10.77 20.02 25.55
C SER A 195 -11.70 19.43 26.61
N GLY A 196 -11.23 19.35 27.85
CA GLY A 196 -12.03 18.94 29.00
C GLY A 196 -12.12 17.42 29.14
N ASP A 197 -13.32 16.89 29.33
CA ASP A 197 -13.59 15.45 29.43
C ASP A 197 -14.57 15.04 28.32
N PRO A 198 -14.09 14.88 27.07
CA PRO A 198 -14.95 14.57 25.94
C PRO A 198 -15.54 13.16 26.06
N GLY A 199 -16.82 13.01 25.73
CA GLY A 199 -17.44 11.68 25.65
C GLY A 199 -16.89 10.85 24.48
N PRO A 200 -17.04 9.52 24.49
CA PRO A 200 -16.52 8.63 23.45
C PRO A 200 -16.89 9.06 22.02
N ASP A 201 -18.15 9.43 21.78
CA ASP A 201 -18.63 9.83 20.44
C ASP A 201 -17.96 11.13 19.96
N THR A 202 -17.66 12.06 20.87
CA THR A 202 -16.93 13.29 20.55
C THR A 202 -15.49 12.98 20.13
N VAL A 203 -14.82 12.05 20.82
CA VAL A 203 -13.46 11.64 20.46
C VAL A 203 -13.43 10.94 19.10
N ARG A 204 -14.41 10.06 18.83
CA ARG A 204 -14.55 9.41 17.51
C ARG A 204 -14.75 10.43 16.40
N ALA A 205 -15.65 11.39 16.59
CA ALA A 205 -15.90 12.44 15.62
C ALA A 205 -14.66 13.31 15.38
N ALA A 206 -13.93 13.68 16.43
CA ALA A 206 -12.70 14.44 16.30
C ALA A 206 -11.60 13.69 15.53
N LEU A 207 -11.46 12.37 15.73
CA LEU A 207 -10.55 11.56 14.91
C LEU A 207 -11.01 11.52 13.45
N ALA A 208 -12.31 11.35 13.20
CA ALA A 208 -12.84 11.33 11.84
C ALA A 208 -12.57 12.65 11.11
N ASP A 209 -12.80 13.79 11.78
CA ASP A 209 -12.52 15.12 11.23
C ASP A 209 -11.00 15.35 11.03
N TRP A 210 -10.17 14.95 12.01
CA TRP A 210 -8.71 15.04 11.89
C TRP A 210 -8.15 14.17 10.76
N ALA A 211 -8.71 12.97 10.57
CA ALA A 211 -8.32 12.05 9.52
C ALA A 211 -8.91 12.45 8.15
N SER A 212 -10.00 13.21 8.13
CA SER A 212 -10.63 13.66 6.89
C SER A 212 -9.71 14.62 6.16
N ARG A 213 -9.33 14.24 4.94
CA ARG A 213 -8.68 15.12 3.98
C ARG A 213 -9.77 15.73 3.11
N ASP A 214 -10.53 16.68 3.65
CA ASP A 214 -11.63 17.32 2.91
C ASP A 214 -11.17 17.89 1.55
N ASP A 215 -9.88 18.24 1.42
CA ASP A 215 -9.21 18.43 0.15
C ASP A 215 -7.98 17.52 0.01
N GLU A 216 -8.05 16.54 -0.89
CA GLU A 216 -6.91 15.70 -1.24
C GLU A 216 -6.07 16.28 -2.40
N PRO A 217 -4.75 16.02 -2.40
CA PRO A 217 -3.90 16.38 -3.52
C PRO A 217 -4.38 15.69 -4.79
N ARG A 218 -4.54 16.49 -5.86
CA ARG A 218 -4.98 15.98 -7.16
C ARG A 218 -3.97 16.34 -8.24
N LEU A 219 -3.78 15.40 -9.16
CA LEU A 219 -2.89 15.55 -10.31
C LEU A 219 -3.69 15.42 -11.60
N ALA A 220 -3.24 16.07 -12.67
CA ALA A 220 -3.64 15.75 -14.04
C ALA A 220 -2.39 15.48 -14.88
N ALA A 221 -2.50 14.57 -15.85
CA ALA A 221 -1.42 14.26 -16.78
C ALA A 221 -1.85 14.45 -18.23
N ARG A 222 -0.90 14.77 -19.10
CA ARG A 222 -1.11 14.81 -20.55
C ARG A 222 0.18 14.52 -21.30
N ALA A 223 0.06 14.17 -22.58
CA ALA A 223 1.16 14.31 -23.52
C ALA A 223 0.99 15.60 -24.35
N ARG A 224 2.09 16.33 -24.53
CA ARG A 224 2.23 17.49 -25.39
C ARG A 224 3.45 17.32 -26.28
N ARG A 225 3.34 17.68 -27.56
CA ARG A 225 4.47 17.66 -28.49
C ARG A 225 5.57 18.61 -27.98
N PRO A 226 6.80 18.13 -27.74
CA PRO A 226 7.93 19.00 -27.41
C PRO A 226 8.21 20.02 -28.52
N GLU A 227 8.67 21.22 -28.16
CA GLU A 227 8.98 22.28 -29.13
C GLU A 227 10.26 21.98 -29.93
N ASP A 228 11.21 21.21 -29.37
CA ASP A 228 12.40 20.74 -30.07
C ASP A 228 12.17 19.40 -30.77
N THR A 229 12.04 19.44 -32.09
CA THR A 229 11.90 18.27 -32.95
C THR A 229 13.25 17.87 -33.56
N THR A 230 14.05 17.13 -32.80
CA THR A 230 15.31 16.50 -33.27
C THR A 230 15.27 14.96 -33.27
N GLY A 231 14.09 14.37 -33.08
CA GLY A 231 13.90 12.91 -33.12
C GLY A 231 13.83 12.33 -34.54
N ASP A 232 14.37 11.13 -34.72
CA ASP A 232 14.39 10.38 -35.98
C ASP A 232 12.95 10.05 -36.44
N PRO A 233 12.44 10.63 -37.54
CA PRO A 233 11.03 10.56 -37.93
C PRO A 233 10.55 9.16 -38.34
N CYS A 234 11.47 8.19 -38.47
CA CYS A 234 11.16 6.86 -39.00
C CYS A 234 10.49 5.91 -37.99
N LEU A 235 10.49 6.21 -36.68
CA LEU A 235 9.90 5.35 -35.63
C LEU A 235 8.67 5.95 -34.94
N ILE A 236 8.52 7.28 -34.95
CA ILE A 236 7.47 8.00 -34.22
C ILE A 236 6.67 8.84 -35.21
N ARG A 237 5.34 8.65 -35.26
CA ARG A 237 4.48 9.45 -36.14
C ARG A 237 4.69 10.94 -35.86
N PRO A 238 4.76 11.80 -36.89
CA PRO A 238 4.98 13.22 -36.68
C PRO A 238 3.99 13.84 -35.68
N GLU A 239 2.72 13.43 -35.72
CA GLU A 239 1.63 13.96 -34.88
C GLU A 239 1.63 13.42 -33.43
N ALA A 240 2.50 12.46 -33.10
CA ALA A 240 2.59 11.89 -31.76
C ALA A 240 3.01 12.95 -30.73
N ARG A 241 2.32 12.97 -29.59
CA ARG A 241 2.60 13.88 -28.48
C ARG A 241 3.57 13.23 -27.50
N PHE A 242 3.33 11.97 -27.16
CA PHE A 242 4.29 11.10 -26.49
C PHE A 242 5.29 10.56 -27.52
N ARG A 243 6.60 10.69 -27.23
CA ARG A 243 7.69 10.29 -28.14
C ARG A 243 8.54 9.13 -27.62
N GLY A 244 8.16 8.51 -26.51
CA GLY A 244 8.87 7.34 -26.00
C GLY A 244 8.79 6.16 -26.97
N ARG A 245 9.90 5.42 -27.04
CA ARG A 245 10.06 4.27 -27.96
C ARG A 245 9.31 3.02 -27.51
N GLU A 246 8.95 2.97 -26.23
CA GLU A 246 8.31 1.85 -25.56
C GLU A 246 7.05 2.32 -24.83
N ASN A 247 6.15 1.38 -24.55
CA ASN A 247 5.03 1.66 -23.65
C ASN A 247 5.57 1.77 -22.23
N GLN A 248 5.10 2.76 -21.48
CA GLN A 248 5.57 3.03 -20.13
C GLN A 248 4.39 3.13 -19.16
N LEU A 249 4.67 2.91 -17.87
CA LEU A 249 3.74 3.18 -16.77
C LEU A 249 4.40 4.17 -15.81
N TYR A 250 4.30 5.44 -16.16
CA TYR A 250 4.90 6.49 -15.35
C TYR A 250 4.26 6.50 -13.96
N ARG A 251 5.10 6.57 -12.92
CA ARG A 251 4.68 6.84 -11.54
C ARG A 251 5.26 8.17 -11.12
N VAL A 252 4.41 9.09 -10.71
CA VAL A 252 4.81 10.30 -9.98
C VAL A 252 4.49 10.05 -8.51
N GLU A 253 5.45 10.23 -7.62
CA GLU A 253 5.32 9.94 -6.18
C GLU A 253 5.85 11.10 -5.34
N ILE A 254 5.11 11.51 -4.34
CA ILE A 254 5.55 12.48 -3.34
C ILE A 254 6.64 11.84 -2.47
N HIS A 255 7.79 12.49 -2.41
CA HIS A 255 8.91 12.06 -1.58
C HIS A 255 8.84 12.76 -0.21
N ASP A 256 9.11 14.07 -0.16
CA ASP A 256 8.94 14.86 1.05
C ASP A 256 7.49 15.34 1.18
N ALA A 257 6.87 15.10 2.34
CA ALA A 257 5.54 15.59 2.67
C ALA A 257 5.53 17.09 2.97
N GLY A 258 4.35 17.72 2.88
CA GLY A 258 4.13 19.11 3.27
C GLY A 258 3.27 19.88 2.27
N PRO A 259 3.10 21.20 2.44
CA PRO A 259 2.44 22.05 1.45
C PRO A 259 3.26 22.11 0.15
N ALA A 260 2.65 22.52 -0.97
CA ALA A 260 3.31 22.55 -2.29
C ALA A 260 4.72 23.17 -2.31
N ALA A 261 4.92 24.27 -1.57
CA ALA A 261 6.21 24.95 -1.46
C ALA A 261 7.21 24.26 -0.50
N VAL A 262 6.97 23.02 -0.10
CA VAL A 262 7.89 22.23 0.73
C VAL A 262 7.96 20.82 0.15
N ALA A 263 6.80 20.28 -0.23
CA ALA A 263 6.69 18.96 -0.81
C ALA A 263 7.57 18.80 -2.05
N THR A 264 8.16 17.62 -2.15
CA THR A 264 8.94 17.20 -3.31
C THR A 264 8.33 15.94 -3.91
N PHE A 265 8.58 15.70 -5.18
CA PHE A 265 8.15 14.50 -5.88
C PHE A 265 9.31 13.89 -6.65
N LYS A 266 9.22 12.58 -6.81
CA LYS A 266 10.07 11.78 -7.67
C LYS A 266 9.24 11.04 -8.70
N TRP A 267 9.87 10.54 -9.77
CA TRP A 267 9.14 9.78 -10.77
C TRP A 267 9.96 8.66 -11.42
N SER A 268 9.25 7.67 -11.94
CA SER A 268 9.82 6.53 -12.66
C SER A 268 8.98 6.21 -13.91
N ARG A 269 9.64 5.73 -14.97
CA ARG A 269 9.02 5.22 -16.21
C ARG A 269 8.29 3.89 -16.00
N GLU A 270 8.79 3.05 -15.10
CA GLU A 270 8.33 1.68 -14.89
C GLU A 270 7.70 1.48 -13.51
N ASN A 271 6.88 2.43 -13.03
CA ASN A 271 6.19 2.36 -11.74
C ASN A 271 7.12 2.16 -10.50
N GLY A 272 8.40 2.50 -10.63
CA GLY A 272 9.40 2.21 -9.59
C GLY A 272 9.57 0.70 -9.32
N SER A 273 9.31 -0.13 -10.33
CA SER A 273 9.41 -1.59 -10.25
C SER A 273 10.83 -2.13 -10.46
N VAL A 274 11.74 -1.32 -11.01
CA VAL A 274 13.14 -1.70 -11.19
C VAL A 274 13.85 -1.63 -9.83
N VAL A 275 14.08 -2.81 -9.25
CA VAL A 275 14.68 -2.99 -7.92
C VAL A 275 15.80 -4.03 -7.95
N PHE A 276 16.76 -3.89 -7.05
CA PHE A 276 17.91 -4.78 -6.91
C PHE A 276 18.07 -5.16 -5.44
N ALA A 277 17.98 -6.46 -5.12
CA ALA A 277 18.21 -6.93 -3.75
C ALA A 277 19.62 -6.58 -3.30
N VAL A 278 19.74 -6.02 -2.09
CA VAL A 278 21.01 -5.62 -1.48
C VAL A 278 21.52 -6.76 -0.63
N HIS A 279 22.75 -7.18 -0.91
CA HIS A 279 23.46 -8.18 -0.13
C HIS A 279 24.16 -7.56 1.07
N ASP A 280 24.93 -6.49 0.82
CA ASP A 280 25.72 -5.79 1.83
C ASP A 280 25.92 -4.31 1.46
N VAL A 281 26.23 -3.49 2.48
CA VAL A 281 26.52 -2.06 2.35
C VAL A 281 27.80 -1.74 3.11
N ASP A 282 28.86 -1.37 2.38
CA ASP A 282 30.15 -0.94 2.93
C ASP A 282 30.45 0.51 2.52
N GLY A 283 30.19 1.45 3.43
CA GLY A 283 30.26 2.88 3.17
C GLY A 283 29.33 3.27 2.02
N ALA A 284 29.90 3.79 0.93
CA ALA A 284 29.13 4.16 -0.27
C ALA A 284 28.99 3.03 -1.30
N TRP A 285 29.61 1.86 -1.06
CA TRP A 285 29.47 0.69 -1.92
C TRP A 285 28.29 -0.15 -1.46
N VAL A 286 27.47 -0.56 -2.43
CA VAL A 286 26.31 -1.43 -2.22
C VAL A 286 26.49 -2.66 -3.10
N GLU A 287 26.58 -3.82 -2.47
CA GLU A 287 26.65 -5.12 -3.15
C GLU A 287 25.24 -5.64 -3.43
N LEU A 288 25.03 -6.18 -4.64
CA LEU A 288 23.72 -6.58 -5.13
C LEU A 288 23.73 -8.08 -5.47
N ASP A 289 22.62 -8.77 -5.18
CA ASP A 289 22.49 -10.21 -5.50
C ASP A 289 22.58 -10.47 -7.01
N THR A 290 22.01 -9.54 -7.80
CA THR A 290 22.04 -9.57 -9.26
C THR A 290 22.17 -8.16 -9.81
N LEU A 291 23.06 -7.97 -10.79
CA LEU A 291 23.27 -6.69 -11.46
C LEU A 291 23.45 -6.87 -12.97
N ASP A 292 22.57 -6.26 -13.75
CA ASP A 292 22.68 -6.15 -15.20
C ASP A 292 22.88 -4.69 -15.62
N LYS A 293 23.83 -4.45 -16.53
CA LYS A 293 24.16 -3.14 -17.09
C LYS A 293 22.97 -2.46 -17.78
N VAL A 294 22.03 -3.24 -18.30
CA VAL A 294 20.85 -2.70 -19.01
C VAL A 294 19.86 -2.05 -18.05
N GLN A 295 19.89 -2.42 -16.77
CA GLN A 295 18.89 -2.00 -15.79
C GLN A 295 19.38 -0.88 -14.86
N LEU A 296 20.69 -0.68 -14.71
CA LEU A 296 21.24 0.38 -13.86
C LEU A 296 22.52 1.00 -14.48
N SER A 297 22.56 2.32 -14.55
CA SER A 297 23.62 3.09 -15.19
C SER A 297 24.16 4.21 -14.29
N VAL A 298 25.41 4.61 -14.54
CA VAL A 298 26.02 5.77 -13.88
C VAL A 298 25.21 7.03 -14.18
N GLY A 299 24.94 7.82 -13.14
CA GLY A 299 24.14 9.04 -13.20
C GLY A 299 22.66 8.85 -12.84
N GLU A 300 22.17 7.61 -12.80
CA GLU A 300 20.80 7.32 -12.36
C GLU A 300 20.64 7.52 -10.85
N TRP A 301 19.41 7.86 -10.45
CA TRP A 301 19.05 8.05 -9.06
C TRP A 301 18.49 6.76 -8.48
N VAL A 302 18.91 6.45 -7.25
CA VAL A 302 18.46 5.29 -6.51
C VAL A 302 18.05 5.68 -5.10
N GLU A 303 17.13 4.90 -4.57
CA GLU A 303 16.70 4.95 -3.18
C GLU A 303 17.10 3.63 -2.52
N VAL A 304 17.75 3.71 -1.36
CA VAL A 304 18.06 2.54 -0.53
C VAL A 304 16.86 2.31 0.36
N VAL A 305 16.23 1.15 0.23
CA VAL A 305 14.96 0.82 0.86
C VAL A 305 15.10 -0.48 1.64
N ASP A 306 14.34 -0.59 2.73
CA ASP A 306 14.06 -1.87 3.38
C ASP A 306 12.61 -1.88 3.91
N THR A 307 12.22 -2.96 4.58
CA THR A 307 10.87 -3.12 5.12
C THR A 307 10.55 -2.04 6.16
N ALA A 308 11.51 -1.65 7.00
CA ALA A 308 11.30 -0.64 8.04
C ALA A 308 11.10 0.75 7.42
N TYR A 309 11.95 1.10 6.45
CA TYR A 309 11.79 2.31 5.65
C TYR A 309 10.38 2.42 5.04
N THR A 310 9.95 1.35 4.37
CA THR A 310 8.66 1.31 3.65
C THR A 310 7.48 1.48 4.60
N SER A 311 7.51 0.81 5.76
CA SER A 311 6.39 0.84 6.71
C SER A 311 6.35 2.09 7.59
N ARG A 312 7.50 2.73 7.83
CA ARG A 312 7.56 4.01 8.56
C ARG A 312 7.18 5.22 7.71
N GLN A 313 7.32 5.12 6.38
CA GLN A 313 7.06 6.23 5.45
C GLN A 313 7.86 7.51 5.80
N GLU A 314 9.07 7.35 6.33
CA GLU A 314 10.01 8.43 6.63
C GLU A 314 11.01 8.52 5.48
N PRO A 315 10.82 9.46 4.52
CA PRO A 315 11.63 9.51 3.31
C PRO A 315 13.10 9.81 3.65
N LEU A 316 14.01 9.13 2.95
CA LEU A 316 15.46 9.31 3.07
C LEU A 316 16.03 9.84 1.75
N PRO A 317 17.13 10.61 1.78
CA PRO A 317 17.70 11.19 0.58
C PRO A 317 17.97 10.16 -0.52
N LEU A 318 17.63 10.52 -1.76
CA LEU A 318 18.03 9.76 -2.93
C LEU A 318 19.54 9.91 -3.15
N LEU A 319 20.14 8.86 -3.70
CA LEU A 319 21.56 8.78 -3.97
C LEU A 319 21.78 8.57 -5.47
N ARG A 320 22.84 9.16 -6.01
CA ARG A 320 23.18 9.00 -7.42
C ARG A 320 24.21 7.88 -7.58
N VAL A 321 24.02 7.02 -8.58
CA VAL A 321 25.02 6.01 -8.95
C VAL A 321 26.22 6.71 -9.58
N GLU A 322 27.39 6.59 -8.96
CA GLU A 322 28.64 7.17 -9.48
C GLU A 322 29.50 6.15 -10.22
N GLU A 323 29.35 4.88 -9.88
CA GLU A 323 30.14 3.80 -10.47
C GLU A 323 29.35 2.49 -10.47
N VAL A 324 29.53 1.69 -11.52
CA VAL A 324 28.93 0.36 -11.67
C VAL A 324 30.04 -0.65 -11.93
N ASP A 325 30.28 -1.54 -10.98
CA ASP A 325 31.26 -2.62 -11.03
C ASP A 325 30.54 -3.94 -11.31
N LEU A 326 30.31 -4.24 -12.59
CA LEU A 326 29.59 -5.45 -13.01
C LEU A 326 30.31 -6.74 -12.59
N PRO A 327 31.65 -6.89 -12.75
CA PRO A 327 32.35 -8.08 -12.27
C PRO A 327 32.24 -8.26 -10.75
N GLY A 328 32.20 -7.17 -9.99
CA GLY A 328 32.02 -7.18 -8.54
C GLY A 328 30.57 -7.24 -8.07
N GLY A 329 29.58 -7.14 -8.97
CA GLY A 329 28.16 -7.15 -8.61
C GLY A 329 27.74 -5.98 -7.71
N ARG A 330 28.40 -4.83 -7.80
CA ARG A 330 28.22 -3.72 -6.85
C ARG A 330 28.18 -2.36 -7.52
N VAL A 331 27.60 -1.39 -6.83
CA VAL A 331 27.54 0.00 -7.26
C VAL A 331 28.08 0.93 -6.19
N ARG A 332 28.71 2.03 -6.61
CA ARG A 332 29.13 3.11 -5.72
C ARG A 332 28.15 4.26 -5.81
N LEU A 333 27.62 4.65 -4.67
CA LEU A 333 26.68 5.76 -4.54
C LEU A 333 27.41 7.08 -4.25
N SER A 334 26.72 8.20 -4.45
CA SER A 334 27.24 9.55 -4.23
C SER A 334 27.52 9.88 -2.76
N ALA A 335 26.90 9.15 -1.85
CA ALA A 335 27.15 9.20 -0.42
C ALA A 335 26.84 7.84 0.21
N GLU A 336 27.28 7.65 1.45
CA GLU A 336 26.90 6.49 2.26
C GLU A 336 25.39 6.51 2.56
N PRO A 337 24.67 5.38 2.43
CA PRO A 337 23.27 5.28 2.84
C PRO A 337 23.06 5.65 4.31
N ALA A 338 21.93 6.27 4.64
CA ALA A 338 21.61 6.65 6.01
C ALA A 338 21.74 5.45 6.97
N ALA A 339 22.20 5.69 8.20
CA ALA A 339 22.59 4.62 9.13
C ALA A 339 21.46 3.60 9.44
N GLY A 340 20.20 4.05 9.39
CA GLY A 340 19.03 3.24 9.74
C GLY A 340 18.47 2.35 8.62
N VAL A 341 19.07 2.34 7.42
CA VAL A 341 18.55 1.59 6.26
C VAL A 341 19.63 0.73 5.61
N GLY A 342 19.23 -0.38 4.98
CA GLY A 342 20.09 -1.11 4.03
C GLY A 342 21.06 -2.13 4.65
N ARG A 343 21.35 -2.04 5.95
CA ARG A 343 22.39 -2.83 6.63
C ARG A 343 21.87 -4.05 7.42
N ARG A 344 20.56 -4.27 7.43
CA ARG A 344 19.91 -5.35 8.20
C ARG A 344 19.27 -6.37 7.24
N PRO A 345 19.90 -7.52 6.98
CA PRO A 345 19.39 -8.51 6.02
C PRO A 345 17.98 -9.00 6.36
N GLU A 346 17.63 -9.07 7.64
CA GLU A 346 16.29 -9.42 8.12
C GLU A 346 15.19 -8.43 7.70
N LEU A 347 15.56 -7.18 7.37
CA LEU A 347 14.64 -6.16 6.86
C LEU A 347 14.54 -6.16 5.32
N ARG A 348 15.27 -7.06 4.64
CA ARG A 348 15.20 -7.27 3.19
C ARG A 348 15.51 -5.99 2.39
N PRO A 349 16.75 -5.49 2.50
CA PRO A 349 17.11 -4.25 1.83
C PRO A 349 17.20 -4.43 0.31
N TYR A 350 16.90 -3.36 -0.43
CA TYR A 350 17.03 -3.31 -1.87
C TYR A 350 17.26 -1.87 -2.36
N LEU A 351 17.88 -1.73 -3.53
CA LEU A 351 17.95 -0.47 -4.27
C LEU A 351 16.74 -0.35 -5.20
N ARG A 352 16.12 0.83 -5.25
CA ARG A 352 15.06 1.15 -6.22
C ARG A 352 15.52 2.28 -7.14
N ARG A 353 15.34 2.11 -8.46
CA ARG A 353 15.71 3.11 -9.47
C ARG A 353 14.62 4.18 -9.66
N TRP A 354 15.06 5.42 -9.92
CA TRP A 354 14.25 6.57 -10.27
C TRP A 354 14.84 7.31 -11.48
N ASP A 355 14.00 7.90 -12.33
CA ASP A 355 14.37 8.29 -13.71
C ASP A 355 14.62 9.80 -13.91
N HIS A 356 14.99 10.52 -12.85
CA HIS A 356 15.29 11.96 -12.96
C HIS A 356 16.53 12.24 -13.81
N THR A 357 16.39 13.13 -14.81
CA THR A 357 17.48 13.42 -15.76
C THR A 357 17.98 14.88 -15.74
N ALA A 358 17.21 15.87 -15.25
CA ALA A 358 17.62 17.27 -15.25
C ALA A 358 17.06 18.10 -14.09
N GLY A 359 17.85 19.07 -13.59
CA GLY A 359 17.39 20.14 -12.69
C GLY A 359 17.18 19.75 -11.22
N SER A 360 17.49 18.50 -10.85
CA SER A 360 17.35 17.99 -9.50
C SER A 360 18.72 17.69 -8.87
N PRO A 361 19.27 18.57 -8.03
CA PRO A 361 20.55 18.32 -7.37
C PRO A 361 20.50 17.16 -6.36
N ASP A 362 19.30 16.87 -5.82
CA ASP A 362 19.08 15.91 -4.74
C ASP A 362 18.21 14.70 -5.17
N GLY A 363 17.98 14.52 -6.47
CA GLY A 363 17.18 13.41 -7.01
C GLY A 363 15.66 13.58 -6.89
N VAL A 364 15.18 14.68 -6.30
CA VAL A 364 13.76 15.05 -6.21
C VAL A 364 13.44 16.40 -6.86
N LEU A 365 12.19 16.60 -7.25
CA LEU A 365 11.67 17.86 -7.84
C LEU A 365 10.67 18.50 -6.90
N ARG A 366 10.65 19.83 -6.83
CA ARG A 366 9.69 20.55 -5.99
C ARG A 366 8.28 20.51 -6.60
N VAL A 367 7.26 20.33 -5.76
CA VAL A 367 5.87 20.46 -6.19
C VAL A 367 5.56 21.92 -6.52
N GLU A 368 4.92 22.14 -7.66
CA GLU A 368 4.50 23.47 -8.08
C GLU A 368 3.07 23.40 -8.64
N GLU A 369 2.16 24.01 -7.91
CA GLU A 369 0.74 23.98 -8.23
C GLU A 369 0.37 24.98 -9.32
N GLY A 370 -0.73 24.70 -10.01
CA GLY A 370 -1.31 25.65 -10.95
C GLY A 370 -0.60 25.72 -12.32
N ARG A 371 0.43 24.90 -12.56
CA ARG A 371 1.19 24.88 -13.82
C ARG A 371 1.53 23.46 -14.29
N TRP A 372 1.82 23.35 -15.59
CA TRP A 372 2.28 22.10 -16.19
C TRP A 372 3.79 21.96 -16.03
N LEU A 373 4.22 20.84 -15.49
CA LEU A 373 5.62 20.47 -15.28
C LEU A 373 6.00 19.37 -16.26
N PRO A 374 7.07 19.54 -17.05
CA PRO A 374 7.55 18.49 -17.94
C PRO A 374 8.25 17.39 -17.15
N LEU A 375 8.00 16.13 -17.52
CA LEU A 375 8.78 14.98 -17.08
C LEU A 375 9.83 14.64 -18.14
N GLU A 376 9.41 13.95 -19.21
CA GLU A 376 10.22 13.61 -20.38
C GLU A 376 9.31 13.22 -21.57
N ASP A 377 9.86 13.10 -22.77
CA ASP A 377 9.17 12.55 -23.96
C ASP A 377 7.79 13.13 -24.28
N GLY A 378 7.55 14.37 -23.85
CA GLY A 378 6.29 15.10 -24.00
C GLY A 378 5.26 14.83 -22.90
N VAL A 379 5.54 13.99 -21.91
CA VAL A 379 4.69 13.80 -20.73
C VAL A 379 4.82 15.01 -19.80
N GLU A 380 3.69 15.58 -19.44
CA GLU A 380 3.59 16.70 -18.49
C GLU A 380 2.56 16.36 -17.39
N VAL A 381 2.82 16.86 -16.19
CA VAL A 381 1.91 16.74 -15.04
C VAL A 381 1.50 18.11 -14.51
N TYR A 382 0.34 18.16 -13.87
CA TYR A 382 -0.24 19.36 -13.29
C TYR A 382 -0.72 19.04 -11.87
N PHE A 383 -0.13 19.68 -10.88
CA PHE A 383 -0.60 19.63 -9.49
C PHE A 383 -1.69 20.67 -9.30
N ALA A 384 -2.86 20.25 -8.80
CA ALA A 384 -3.97 21.14 -8.50
C ALA A 384 -3.58 22.10 -7.38
N ALA A 385 -3.98 23.37 -7.49
CA ALA A 385 -3.87 24.30 -6.37
C ALA A 385 -4.96 24.02 -5.33
N GLY A 386 -4.60 24.03 -4.05
CA GLY A 386 -5.55 23.92 -2.95
C GLY A 386 -4.92 24.13 -1.59
N ASP A 387 -5.75 24.07 -0.55
CA ASP A 387 -5.34 24.25 0.84
C ASP A 387 -5.20 22.89 1.53
N PHE A 388 -4.21 22.12 1.08
CA PHE A 388 -3.93 20.78 1.56
C PHE A 388 -2.42 20.51 1.62
N ALA A 389 -2.06 19.44 2.33
CA ALA A 389 -0.69 18.94 2.38
C ALA A 389 -0.56 17.66 1.56
N TYR A 390 0.55 17.53 0.85
CA TYR A 390 0.96 16.29 0.20
C TYR A 390 1.55 15.35 1.25
N ALA A 391 1.25 14.06 1.16
CA ALA A 391 1.85 13.05 2.03
C ALA A 391 2.87 12.19 1.28
N THR A 392 3.94 11.81 1.97
CA THR A 392 4.95 10.88 1.44
C THR A 392 4.28 9.59 0.95
N GLY A 393 4.62 9.19 -0.27
CA GLY A 393 4.08 7.99 -0.91
C GLY A 393 2.79 8.20 -1.70
N ASP A 394 2.12 9.36 -1.58
CA ASP A 394 1.04 9.74 -2.49
C ASP A 394 1.57 9.67 -3.92
N SER A 395 0.87 8.97 -4.81
CA SER A 395 1.42 8.69 -6.13
C SER A 395 0.37 8.59 -7.22
N TRP A 396 0.73 8.80 -8.47
CA TRP A 396 -0.19 8.70 -9.61
C TRP A 396 0.42 7.86 -10.72
N LEU A 397 -0.40 6.98 -11.31
CA LEU A 397 0.00 6.12 -12.42
C LEU A 397 -0.49 6.71 -13.75
N ILE A 398 0.42 6.86 -14.71
CA ILE A 398 0.16 7.49 -16.02
C ILE A 398 0.65 6.53 -17.12
N PRO A 399 -0.23 5.67 -17.66
CA PRO A 399 0.14 4.78 -18.76
C PRO A 399 0.39 5.59 -20.03
N ALA A 400 1.55 5.44 -20.65
CA ALA A 400 1.91 6.07 -21.92
C ALA A 400 2.04 5.02 -23.02
N ARG A 401 1.49 5.31 -24.21
CA ARG A 401 1.47 4.36 -25.34
C ARG A 401 2.09 4.95 -26.59
N THR A 402 3.14 4.30 -27.10
CA THR A 402 3.77 4.68 -28.37
C THR A 402 2.79 4.56 -29.53
N ALA A 403 1.92 3.55 -29.52
CA ALA A 403 0.96 3.29 -30.60
C ALA A 403 -0.08 4.42 -30.78
N THR A 404 -0.53 5.05 -29.69
CA THR A 404 -1.43 6.20 -29.73
C THR A 404 -0.67 7.52 -29.79
N GLY A 405 0.59 7.54 -29.32
CA GLY A 405 1.38 8.75 -29.16
C GLY A 405 0.80 9.69 -28.10
N ASP A 406 0.13 9.15 -27.07
CA ASP A 406 -0.49 9.91 -25.97
C ASP A 406 -0.47 9.09 -24.66
N VAL A 407 -0.87 9.73 -23.56
CA VAL A 407 -1.12 9.08 -22.26
C VAL A 407 -2.59 8.65 -22.12
N GLU A 408 -2.82 7.52 -21.48
CA GLU A 408 -4.15 7.03 -21.09
C GLU A 408 -4.60 7.75 -19.81
N TRP A 409 -5.09 8.99 -19.95
CA TRP A 409 -5.56 9.81 -18.82
C TRP A 409 -7.05 10.17 -18.96
N PRO A 410 -7.83 10.23 -17.85
CA PRO A 410 -9.23 10.67 -17.90
C PRO A 410 -9.36 12.10 -18.45
N ARG A 411 -10.35 12.31 -19.33
CA ARG A 411 -10.61 13.61 -19.97
C ARG A 411 -12.09 13.97 -19.88
N ASP A 412 -12.38 15.26 -19.85
CA ASP A 412 -13.74 15.79 -19.98
C ASP A 412 -14.24 15.71 -21.44
N PRO A 413 -15.52 16.02 -21.72
CA PRO A 413 -16.06 16.02 -23.08
C PRO A 413 -15.35 17.00 -24.05
N ALA A 414 -14.65 18.00 -23.55
CA ALA A 414 -13.84 18.93 -24.33
C ALA A 414 -12.39 18.43 -24.56
N GLY A 415 -12.06 17.24 -24.07
CA GLY A 415 -10.73 16.63 -24.19
C GLY A 415 -9.69 17.15 -23.17
N ARG A 416 -10.11 17.96 -22.19
CA ARG A 416 -9.24 18.48 -21.14
C ARG A 416 -8.95 17.38 -20.12
N PRO A 417 -7.69 17.18 -19.70
CA PRO A 417 -7.35 16.25 -18.62
C PRO A 417 -8.14 16.56 -17.34
N LEU A 418 -8.69 15.53 -16.72
CA LEU A 418 -9.36 15.64 -15.42
C LEU A 418 -8.35 15.51 -14.30
N LEU A 419 -8.64 16.16 -13.17
CA LEU A 419 -7.92 15.96 -11.92
C LEU A 419 -8.26 14.56 -11.35
N ALA A 420 -7.26 13.86 -10.85
CA ALA A 420 -7.39 12.55 -10.24
C ALA A 420 -6.67 12.52 -8.88
N GLU A 421 -7.27 11.78 -7.94
CA GLU A 421 -6.71 11.46 -6.63
C GLU A 421 -5.49 10.53 -6.74
N PRO A 422 -4.65 10.44 -5.69
CA PRO A 422 -3.51 9.54 -5.66
C PRO A 422 -3.95 8.08 -5.86
N SER A 423 -3.20 7.38 -6.70
CA SER A 423 -3.17 5.93 -6.85
C SER A 423 -2.44 5.31 -5.64
N GLY A 424 -3.20 4.95 -4.61
CA GLY A 424 -2.72 4.28 -3.40
C GLY A 424 -3.93 4.00 -2.51
N GLY A 425 -3.98 2.84 -1.85
CA GLY A 425 -5.11 2.51 -0.98
C GLY A 425 -5.32 3.61 0.07
N ALA A 426 -6.60 3.98 0.30
CA ALA A 426 -6.95 4.96 1.30
C ALA A 426 -6.39 4.55 2.67
N VAL A 427 -5.84 5.51 3.41
CA VAL A 427 -5.45 5.30 4.79
C VAL A 427 -6.70 5.42 5.64
N ALA A 428 -7.10 4.33 6.29
CA ALA A 428 -8.25 4.30 7.16
C ALA A 428 -7.81 4.37 8.64
N HIS A 429 -8.64 4.99 9.47
CA HIS A 429 -8.35 5.19 10.89
C HIS A 429 -9.51 4.70 11.76
N ALA A 430 -9.19 4.13 12.92
CA ALA A 430 -10.20 3.77 13.94
C ALA A 430 -9.72 4.13 15.35
N PRO A 431 -10.56 4.75 16.18
CA PRO A 431 -10.20 5.06 17.56
C PRO A 431 -10.20 3.79 18.41
N LEU A 432 -9.17 3.61 19.24
CA LEU A 432 -9.01 2.42 20.08
C LEU A 432 -9.18 2.73 21.57
N ALA A 433 -8.52 3.76 22.07
CA ALA A 433 -8.61 4.12 23.48
C ALA A 433 -8.28 5.60 23.74
N TRP A 434 -9.03 6.23 24.65
CA TRP A 434 -8.71 7.56 25.17
C TRP A 434 -7.94 7.42 26.48
N VAL A 435 -6.72 7.95 26.55
CA VAL A 435 -5.83 7.78 27.70
C VAL A 435 -5.68 9.10 28.45
N THR A 436 -6.10 9.13 29.72
CA THR A 436 -6.06 10.33 30.58
C THR A 436 -4.94 10.30 31.61
N GLY A 437 -4.33 9.13 31.81
CA GLY A 437 -3.19 8.93 32.70
C GLY A 437 -2.66 7.49 32.60
N PRO A 438 -1.56 7.17 33.29
CA PRO A 438 -1.01 5.82 33.32
C PRO A 438 -2.03 4.80 33.84
N GLY A 439 -2.42 3.84 33.00
CA GLY A 439 -3.45 2.84 33.32
C GLY A 439 -4.89 3.37 33.37
N GLU A 440 -5.11 4.65 33.08
CA GLU A 440 -6.43 5.27 32.98
C GLU A 440 -6.79 5.43 31.50
N GLN A 441 -7.54 4.45 30.97
CA GLN A 441 -8.00 4.48 29.59
C GLN A 441 -9.49 4.14 29.44
N THR A 442 -10.15 4.82 28.52
CA THR A 442 -11.53 4.51 28.09
C THR A 442 -11.46 3.74 26.77
N ASP A 443 -12.03 2.54 26.73
CA ASP A 443 -12.12 1.73 25.51
C ASP A 443 -13.04 2.41 24.48
N LEU A 444 -12.50 2.72 23.31
CA LEU A 444 -13.20 3.32 22.19
C LEU A 444 -13.41 2.30 21.06
N ARG A 445 -13.28 1.00 21.26
CA ARG A 445 -13.62 0.05 20.19
C ARG A 445 -15.13 -0.11 20.05
N LEU A 446 -15.61 -0.36 18.84
CA LEU A 446 -16.99 -0.76 18.57
C LEU A 446 -17.05 -2.27 18.40
N LEU A 447 -18.11 -2.89 18.91
CA LEU A 447 -18.33 -4.32 18.85
C LEU A 447 -19.65 -4.65 18.17
N PHE A 448 -19.65 -5.64 17.28
CA PHE A 448 -20.86 -6.15 16.65
C PHE A 448 -21.11 -7.61 17.01
N ASP A 449 -22.39 -7.97 17.07
CA ASP A 449 -22.84 -9.35 17.22
C ASP A 449 -22.96 -10.04 15.86
N PRO A 450 -22.83 -11.38 15.80
CA PRO A 450 -23.24 -12.13 14.62
C PRO A 450 -24.69 -11.81 14.23
N LEU A 451 -24.88 -11.26 13.03
CA LEU A 451 -26.22 -10.92 12.51
C LEU A 451 -27.04 -12.16 12.15
N ALA A 452 -26.38 -13.31 11.93
CA ALA A 452 -27.06 -14.59 11.73
C ALA A 452 -27.61 -15.09 13.08
N ARG A 453 -28.93 -15.32 13.15
CA ARG A 453 -29.56 -15.96 14.31
C ARG A 453 -28.90 -17.32 14.55
N ALA A 454 -28.67 -17.67 15.82
CA ALA A 454 -28.13 -18.98 16.20
C ALA A 454 -28.81 -20.11 15.42
N VAL A 455 -28.03 -20.89 14.68
CA VAL A 455 -28.50 -22.06 13.94
C VAL A 455 -28.99 -23.05 14.99
N ARG A 456 -30.31 -23.25 15.08
CA ARG A 456 -30.87 -24.23 16.02
C ARG A 456 -30.48 -25.63 15.56
N PRO A 457 -30.13 -26.56 16.47
CA PRO A 457 -29.92 -27.94 16.11
C PRO A 457 -31.18 -28.48 15.43
N ALA A 458 -31.04 -29.15 14.29
CA ALA A 458 -32.18 -29.76 13.58
C ALA A 458 -33.01 -30.73 14.45
N ALA A 459 -32.42 -31.23 15.56
CA ALA A 459 -33.11 -32.03 16.56
C ALA A 459 -34.20 -31.27 17.34
N GLU A 460 -34.16 -29.93 17.38
CA GLU A 460 -35.17 -29.07 17.99
C GLU A 460 -36.24 -28.59 16.98
N GLU A 461 -36.05 -28.83 15.68
CA GLU A 461 -37.04 -28.61 14.60
C GLU A 461 -37.95 -29.84 14.41
N GLY A 462 -38.42 -30.41 15.51
CA GLY A 462 -39.44 -31.45 15.46
C GLY A 462 -40.71 -30.97 14.74
N ALA A 463 -40.96 -31.56 13.56
CA ALA A 463 -42.25 -31.69 12.89
C ALA A 463 -42.81 -30.52 12.04
N THR A 464 -42.14 -30.13 10.95
CA THR A 464 -42.82 -29.53 9.77
C THR A 464 -42.09 -29.77 8.44
N LYS A 465 -41.84 -31.03 8.07
CA LYS A 465 -41.78 -31.41 6.65
C LYS A 465 -43.06 -32.14 6.28
N ALA A 466 -44.12 -31.37 6.03
CA ALA A 466 -45.25 -31.86 5.27
C ALA A 466 -44.74 -32.33 3.89
N ALA A 467 -45.01 -33.59 3.57
CA ALA A 467 -44.61 -34.22 2.32
C ALA A 467 -45.01 -33.35 1.12
N ARG A 468 -44.03 -33.01 0.27
CA ARG A 468 -44.29 -32.49 -1.08
C ARG A 468 -45.15 -33.54 -1.82
N PRO A 469 -46.31 -33.18 -2.39
CA PRO A 469 -47.07 -34.13 -3.19
C PRO A 469 -46.26 -34.45 -4.44
N ALA A 470 -46.08 -35.75 -4.70
CA ALA A 470 -45.39 -36.25 -5.88
C ALA A 470 -46.02 -35.66 -7.15
N ALA A 471 -45.21 -34.95 -7.94
CA ALA A 471 -45.61 -34.43 -9.23
C ALA A 471 -46.08 -35.60 -10.12
N LYS A 472 -47.34 -35.53 -10.60
CA LYS A 472 -47.87 -36.45 -11.60
C LYS A 472 -46.96 -36.45 -12.82
N ARG A 473 -46.26 -37.56 -12.99
CA ARG A 473 -45.45 -37.92 -14.16
C ARG A 473 -46.36 -37.86 -15.40
N ARG A 474 -46.24 -36.80 -16.21
CA ARG A 474 -46.87 -36.76 -17.55
C ARG A 474 -46.13 -37.78 -18.41
N THR A 475 -46.73 -38.94 -18.59
CA THR A 475 -46.38 -39.89 -19.66
C THR A 475 -46.56 -39.19 -21.00
N ARG A 476 -45.45 -38.80 -21.63
CA ARG A 476 -45.41 -38.50 -23.07
C ARG A 476 -45.70 -39.81 -23.80
N ARG A 477 -46.91 -39.92 -24.34
CA ARG A 477 -47.30 -40.99 -25.24
C ARG A 477 -46.73 -40.63 -26.62
N THR A 478 -45.65 -41.31 -27.00
CA THR A 478 -45.15 -41.32 -28.38
C THR A 478 -46.13 -42.14 -29.22
N THR A 479 -47.03 -41.47 -29.93
CA THR A 479 -47.65 -42.04 -31.13
C THR A 479 -46.74 -41.69 -32.29
N GLY A 480 -45.94 -42.66 -32.71
CA GLY A 480 -45.55 -42.73 -34.10
C GLY A 480 -46.80 -43.05 -34.91
N ASP A 481 -46.97 -42.36 -36.02
CA ASP A 481 -47.71 -42.93 -37.13
C ASP A 481 -46.98 -42.58 -38.42
N SER A 482 -46.70 -43.65 -39.15
CA SER A 482 -46.03 -43.68 -40.42
C SER A 482 -47.09 -43.66 -41.50
N ARG A 483 -47.04 -42.70 -42.42
CA ARG A 483 -47.32 -42.89 -43.85
C ARG A 483 -46.91 -41.66 -44.64
#